data_AF-A0A1G2WQF7-F1
#
_entry.id   AF-A0A1G2WQF7-F1
#
_cell.length_a   1.000
_cell.length_b   1.000
_cell.length_c   1.000
_cell.angle_alpha   90.00
_cell.angle_beta   90.00
_cell.angle_gamma   90.00
#
_symmetry.space_group_name_H-M   'P 1'
#
loop_
_entity.id
_entity.type
_entity.pdbx_description
1 polymer ?
#
loop_
_entity_poly.entity_id
_entity_poly.type
_entity_poly.pdbx_seq_one_letter_code
_entity_poly.pdbx_strand_id
1 'polypeptide(L)'
;MNILLILLITFLTAGLTLLTGFGLGTVMTPVFTFFYDVKLAIIMVAVIHFLNNLLKLGLFWRNVSLSVIHRFGIISIVGGALIGAYLQFYVYSGTLKIFLGVVLIILVGRELLPQRGKWTIPKRIAVLLN
;
A
#
# COMPACT_ATOMS: atom_id res chain seq x y z
N MET A 1 -3.99 27.13 -5.30
CA MET A 1 -5.09 26.26 -5.78
C MET A 1 -4.70 24.77 -5.83
N ASN A 2 -3.47 24.41 -6.22
CA ASN A 2 -3.05 22.98 -6.35
C ASN A 2 -2.87 22.24 -5.00
N ILE A 3 -2.41 22.93 -3.96
CA ILE A 3 -2.12 22.30 -2.65
C ILE A 3 -3.40 21.76 -1.99
N LEU A 4 -4.52 22.49 -2.07
CA LEU A 4 -5.78 22.05 -1.47
C LEU A 4 -6.29 20.75 -2.11
N LEU A 5 -6.17 20.64 -3.44
CA LEU A 5 -6.52 19.43 -4.17
C LEU A 5 -5.62 18.25 -3.76
N ILE A 6 -4.31 18.47 -3.70
CA ILE A 6 -3.35 17.44 -3.27
C ILE A 6 -3.65 16.98 -1.84
N LEU A 7 -3.94 17.89 -0.92
CA LEU A 7 -4.31 17.57 0.46
C LEU A 7 -5.59 16.74 0.50
N LEU A 8 -6.62 17.12 -0.25
CA LEU A 8 -7.89 16.39 -0.31
C LEU A 8 -7.68 14.97 -0.86
N ILE A 9 -6.98 14.82 -1.98
CA ILE A 9 -6.69 13.51 -2.57
C ILE A 9 -5.85 12.66 -1.61
N THR A 10 -4.84 13.25 -0.97
CA THR A 10 -4.00 12.56 0.03
C THR A 10 -4.84 12.07 1.20
N PHE A 11 -5.73 12.91 1.73
CA PHE A 11 -6.61 12.56 2.84
C PHE A 11 -7.58 11.43 2.48
N LEU A 12 -8.25 11.54 1.33
CA LEU A 12 -9.17 10.50 0.85
C LEU A 12 -8.44 9.17 0.60
N THR A 13 -7.25 9.23 0.00
CA THR A 13 -6.42 8.05 -0.25
C THR A 13 -5.93 7.43 1.05
N ALA A 14 -5.49 8.23 2.02
CA ALA A 14 -5.11 7.76 3.36
C ALA A 14 -6.28 7.04 4.04
N GLY A 15 -7.48 7.64 4.04
CA GLY A 15 -8.69 7.03 4.57
C GLY A 15 -9.06 5.70 3.89
N LEU A 16 -9.08 5.67 2.55
CA LEU A 16 -9.37 4.46 1.79
C LEU A 16 -8.36 3.33 2.10
N THR A 17 -7.07 3.68 2.11
CA THR A 17 -5.99 2.72 2.36
C THR A 17 -5.89 2.28 3.81
N LEU A 18 -6.50 3.02 4.75
CA LEU A 18 -6.67 2.58 6.14
C LEU A 18 -7.61 1.38 6.21
N LEU A 19 -8.65 1.35 5.38
CA LEU A 19 -9.64 0.27 5.32
C LEU A 19 -9.15 -0.91 4.47
N THR A 20 -8.53 -0.65 3.33
CA THR A 20 -8.07 -1.72 2.41
C THR A 20 -6.68 -2.26 2.75
N GLY A 21 -5.87 -1.50 3.47
CA GLY A 21 -4.49 -1.86 3.80
C GLY A 21 -3.47 -1.65 2.66
N PHE A 22 -3.91 -1.29 1.45
CA PHE A 22 -3.04 -1.19 0.26
C PHE A 22 -3.38 0.01 -0.63
N GLY A 23 -2.44 0.44 -1.48
CA GLY A 23 -2.71 1.34 -2.62
C GLY A 23 -2.32 2.80 -2.44
N LEU A 24 -1.83 3.21 -1.26
CA LEU A 24 -1.49 4.63 -1.02
C LEU A 24 -0.42 5.12 -2.00
N GLY A 25 0.61 4.30 -2.24
CA GLY A 25 1.71 4.63 -3.16
C GLY A 25 1.28 4.58 -4.59
N THR A 26 0.49 3.58 -4.95
CA THR A 26 -0.05 3.41 -6.28
C THR A 26 -0.89 4.61 -6.72
N VAL A 27 -1.72 5.16 -5.82
CA VAL A 27 -2.57 6.31 -6.13
C VAL A 27 -1.77 7.62 -6.04
N MET A 28 -0.96 7.81 -5.01
CA MET A 28 -0.30 9.10 -4.78
C MET A 28 0.94 9.32 -5.64
N THR A 29 1.60 8.27 -6.14
CA THR A 29 2.74 8.42 -7.06
C THR A 29 2.35 9.18 -8.33
N PRO A 30 1.35 8.74 -9.14
CA PRO A 30 0.97 9.49 -10.34
C PRO A 30 0.41 10.87 -10.03
N VAL A 31 -0.27 11.04 -8.88
CA VAL A 31 -0.74 12.35 -8.42
C VAL A 31 0.43 13.29 -8.18
N PHE A 32 1.44 12.88 -7.41
CA PHE A 32 2.59 13.75 -7.13
C PHE A 32 3.47 13.97 -8.35
N THR A 33 3.70 12.98 -9.21
CA THR A 33 4.50 13.18 -10.45
C THR A 33 3.80 14.08 -11.47
N PHE A 34 2.48 14.29 -11.34
CA PHE A 34 1.76 15.26 -12.15
C PHE A 34 2.06 16.71 -11.74
N PHE A 35 2.33 16.96 -10.45
CA PHE A 35 2.56 18.31 -9.91
C PHE A 35 4.04 18.62 -9.61
N TYR A 36 4.87 17.59 -9.44
CA TYR A 36 6.26 17.70 -8.99
C TYR A 36 7.18 16.79 -9.80
N ASP A 37 8.48 17.08 -9.77
CA ASP A 37 9.46 16.18 -10.36
C ASP A 37 9.47 14.81 -9.65
N VAL A 38 9.95 13.79 -10.36
CA VAL A 38 9.93 12.40 -9.87
C VAL A 38 10.66 12.23 -8.55
N LYS A 39 11.77 12.95 -8.33
CA LYS A 39 12.57 12.83 -7.11
C LYS A 39 11.80 13.38 -5.92
N LEU A 40 11.17 14.55 -6.06
CA LEU A 40 10.35 15.15 -5.02
C LEU A 40 9.08 14.33 -4.77
N ALA A 41 8.43 13.83 -5.84
CA ALA A 41 7.27 12.97 -5.73
C ALA A 41 7.55 11.70 -4.91
N ILE A 42 8.67 11.01 -5.17
CA ILE A 42 9.07 9.82 -4.40
C ILE A 42 9.24 10.14 -2.92
N ILE A 43 9.89 11.26 -2.60
CA ILE A 43 10.08 11.70 -1.20
C ILE A 43 8.72 11.97 -0.54
N MET A 44 7.83 12.68 -1.23
CA MET A 44 6.48 12.95 -0.73
C MET A 44 5.68 11.67 -0.48
N VAL A 45 5.68 10.72 -1.42
CA VAL A 45 5.05 9.40 -1.26
C VAL A 45 5.59 8.67 -0.03
N ALA A 46 6.91 8.69 0.18
CA ALA A 46 7.53 8.03 1.33
C ALA A 46 7.06 8.65 2.67
N VAL A 47 7.01 9.98 2.75
CA VAL A 47 6.53 10.70 3.95
C VAL A 47 5.08 10.34 4.25
N ILE A 48 4.18 10.40 3.27
CA ILE A 48 2.77 10.10 3.51
C ILE A 48 2.53 8.61 3.82
N HIS A 49 3.34 7.68 3.30
CA HIS A 49 3.30 6.26 3.71
C HIS A 49 3.65 6.12 5.17
N PHE A 50 4.78 6.73 5.55
CA PHE A 50 5.28 6.64 6.90
C PHE A 50 4.24 7.17 7.89
N LEU A 51 3.68 8.36 7.64
CA LEU A 51 2.66 8.95 8.50
C LEU A 51 1.37 8.12 8.51
N ASN A 52 0.90 7.62 7.37
CA ASN A 52 -0.31 6.79 7.32
C ASN A 52 -0.11 5.45 8.08
N ASN A 53 1.06 4.83 7.96
CA ASN A 53 1.36 3.59 8.68
C ASN A 53 1.51 3.84 10.18
N LEU A 54 2.11 4.97 10.59
CA LEU A 54 2.19 5.36 11.99
C LEU A 54 0.81 5.62 12.59
N LEU A 55 -0.09 6.27 11.83
CA LEU A 55 -1.48 6.46 12.22
C LEU A 55 -2.19 5.11 12.41
N LYS A 56 -2.07 4.18 11.45
CA LYS A 56 -2.64 2.82 11.60
C LYS A 56 -2.10 2.12 12.83
N LEU A 57 -0.80 2.21 13.04
CA LEU A 57 -0.16 1.61 14.20
C LEU A 57 -0.71 2.19 15.50
N GLY A 58 -0.82 3.51 15.61
CA GLY A 58 -1.39 4.18 16.78
C GLY A 58 -2.86 3.84 17.02
N LEU A 59 -3.68 3.84 15.97
CA LEU A 59 -5.11 3.52 16.06
C LEU A 59 -5.36 2.07 16.48
N PHE A 60 -4.57 1.13 15.95
CA PHE A 60 -4.77 -0.31 16.15
C PHE A 60 -3.78 -0.96 17.12
N TRP A 61 -2.92 -0.19 17.80
CA TRP A 61 -1.80 -0.70 18.61
C TRP A 61 -2.22 -1.80 19.60
N ARG A 62 -3.38 -1.62 20.25
CA ARG A 62 -3.92 -2.58 21.24
C ARG A 62 -4.29 -3.94 20.64
N ASN A 63 -4.52 -4.01 19.33
CA ASN A 63 -4.90 -5.20 18.60
C ASN A 63 -3.72 -5.82 17.81
N VAL A 64 -2.53 -5.24 17.93
CA VAL A 64 -1.36 -5.72 17.20
C VAL A 64 -0.83 -7.01 17.82
N SER A 65 -0.67 -8.04 16.99
CA SER A 65 -0.03 -9.30 17.40
C SER A 65 1.49 -9.15 17.35
N LEU A 66 2.13 -9.18 18.52
CA LEU A 66 3.60 -9.18 18.63
C LEU A 66 4.25 -10.37 17.93
N SER A 67 3.56 -11.52 17.89
CA SER A 67 4.04 -12.69 17.15
C SER A 67 4.14 -12.43 15.65
N VAL A 68 3.16 -11.70 15.08
CA VAL A 68 3.19 -11.29 13.67
C VAL A 68 4.29 -10.27 13.44
N ILE A 69 4.47 -9.27 14.32
CA ILE A 69 5.58 -8.32 14.19
C ILE A 69 6.91 -9.05 14.14
N HIS A 70 7.15 -10.01 15.04
CA HIS A 70 8.42 -10.69 15.09
C HIS A 70 8.65 -11.58 13.86
N ARG A 71 7.68 -12.42 13.49
CA ARG A 71 7.81 -13.32 12.35
C ARG A 71 7.87 -12.56 11.04
N PHE A 72 6.94 -11.65 10.80
CA PHE A 72 6.87 -10.92 9.54
C PHE A 72 7.92 -9.81 9.47
N GLY A 73 8.10 -9.05 10.54
CA GLY A 73 9.04 -7.93 10.58
C GLY A 73 10.49 -8.36 10.43
N ILE A 74 10.93 -9.40 11.17
CA ILE A 74 12.31 -9.89 11.04
C ILE A 74 12.55 -10.47 9.66
N ILE A 75 11.63 -11.30 9.14
CA ILE A 75 11.75 -11.85 7.78
C ILE A 75 11.79 -10.73 6.74
N SER A 76 10.96 -9.69 6.89
CA SER A 76 10.91 -8.58 5.94
C SER A 76 12.18 -7.72 5.98
N ILE A 77 12.71 -7.42 7.17
CA ILE A 77 13.91 -6.59 7.32
C ILE A 77 15.15 -7.37 6.91
N VAL A 78 15.38 -8.53 7.54
CA VAL A 78 16.60 -9.31 7.36
C VAL A 78 16.57 -10.09 6.05
N GLY A 79 15.49 -10.84 5.81
CA GLY A 79 15.36 -11.68 4.62
C GLY A 79 15.03 -10.90 3.34
N GLY A 80 14.30 -9.79 3.46
CA GLY A 80 13.89 -8.97 2.32
C GLY A 80 14.76 -7.75 2.09
N ALA A 81 14.68 -6.78 2.99
CA ALA A 81 15.23 -5.44 2.78
C ALA A 81 16.77 -5.42 2.75
N LEU A 82 17.44 -6.05 3.71
CA LEU A 82 18.90 -6.06 3.77
C LEU A 82 19.52 -6.88 2.64
N ILE A 83 19.00 -8.08 2.39
CA ILE A 83 19.45 -8.92 1.28
C ILE A 83 19.17 -8.24 -0.06
N GLY A 84 17.98 -7.68 -0.25
CA GLY A 84 17.61 -6.96 -1.47
C GLY A 84 18.49 -5.73 -1.71
N ALA A 85 18.78 -4.96 -0.65
CA ALA A 85 19.70 -3.82 -0.74
C ALA A 85 21.14 -4.24 -1.05
N TYR A 86 21.60 -5.39 -0.53
CA TYR A 86 22.90 -5.93 -0.87
C TYR A 86 22.94 -6.46 -2.32
N LEU A 87 21.91 -7.18 -2.76
CA LEU A 87 21.82 -7.71 -4.13
C LEU A 87 21.79 -6.60 -5.18
N GLN A 88 21.24 -5.43 -4.83
CA GLN A 88 21.19 -4.27 -5.71
C GLN A 88 22.58 -3.81 -6.19
N PHE A 89 23.66 -4.11 -5.46
CA PHE A 89 25.02 -3.82 -5.92
C PHE A 89 25.49 -4.71 -7.08
N TYR A 90 24.88 -5.89 -7.24
CA TYR A 90 25.26 -6.90 -8.22
C TYR A 90 24.24 -7.06 -9.35
N VAL A 91 23.02 -6.53 -9.19
CA VAL A 91 21.94 -6.60 -10.18
C VAL A 91 21.83 -5.29 -10.95
N TYR A 92 21.74 -5.36 -12.28
CA TYR A 92 21.53 -4.17 -13.10
C TYR A 92 20.20 -3.49 -12.75
N SER A 93 20.28 -2.20 -12.36
CA SER A 93 19.13 -1.41 -11.92
C SER A 93 17.96 -1.39 -12.92
N GLY A 94 18.24 -1.44 -14.23
CA GLY A 94 17.19 -1.47 -15.25
C GLY A 94 16.32 -2.72 -15.15
N THR A 95 16.95 -3.89 -14.96
CA THR A 95 16.26 -5.17 -14.83
C THR A 95 15.39 -5.20 -13.57
N LEU A 96 15.91 -4.70 -12.45
CA LEU A 96 15.15 -4.68 -11.20
C LEU A 96 13.92 -3.76 -11.28
N LYS A 97 14.05 -2.59 -11.93
CA LYS A 97 12.92 -1.67 -12.14
C LYS A 97 11.83 -2.30 -12.99
N ILE A 98 12.19 -2.99 -14.08
CA ILE A 98 11.23 -3.69 -14.94
C ILE A 98 10.54 -4.81 -14.16
N PHE A 99 11.31 -5.62 -13.44
CA PHE A 99 10.75 -6.69 -12.62
C PHE A 99 9.75 -6.17 -11.57
N LEU A 100 10.15 -5.15 -10.80
CA LEU A 100 9.26 -4.50 -9.83
C LEU A 100 8.01 -3.91 -10.50
N GLY A 101 8.17 -3.26 -11.65
CA GLY A 101 7.04 -2.74 -12.42
C GLY A 101 6.05 -3.82 -12.83
N VAL A 102 6.53 -4.95 -13.36
CA VAL A 102 5.68 -6.10 -13.72
C VAL A 102 4.96 -6.66 -12.50
N VAL A 103 5.68 -6.88 -11.39
CA VAL A 103 5.08 -7.37 -10.14
C VAL A 103 3.97 -6.42 -9.65
N LEU A 104 4.21 -5.11 -9.68
CA LEU A 104 3.23 -4.12 -9.26
C LEU A 104 2.00 -4.08 -10.17
N ILE A 105 2.18 -4.18 -11.49
CA ILE A 105 1.07 -4.24 -12.45
C ILE A 105 0.21 -5.49 -12.18
N ILE A 106 0.84 -6.65 -11.95
CA ILE A 106 0.14 -7.89 -11.62
C ILE A 106 -0.63 -7.75 -10.29
N LEU A 107 -0.01 -7.18 -9.25
CA LEU A 107 -0.65 -6.98 -7.95
C LEU A 107 -1.86 -6.05 -8.06
N VAL A 108 -1.72 -4.92 -8.76
CA VAL A 108 -2.83 -3.99 -9.00
C VAL A 108 -3.94 -4.68 -9.79
N GLY A 109 -3.59 -5.41 -10.85
CA GLY A 109 -4.56 -6.17 -11.64
C GLY A 109 -5.33 -7.19 -10.79
N ARG A 110 -4.65 -7.90 -9.90
CA ARG A 110 -5.30 -8.83 -8.95
C ARG A 110 -6.22 -8.12 -7.96
N GLU A 111 -5.83 -6.95 -7.47
CA GLU A 111 -6.64 -6.18 -6.52
C GLU A 111 -7.90 -5.60 -7.17
N LEU A 112 -7.82 -5.26 -8.47
CA LEU A 112 -8.95 -4.79 -9.27
C LEU A 112 -9.93 -5.91 -9.65
N LEU A 113 -9.46 -7.16 -9.70
CA LEU A 113 -10.34 -8.30 -9.92
C LEU A 113 -11.22 -8.49 -8.68
N PRO A 114 -12.56 -8.58 -8.83
CA PRO A 114 -13.43 -8.85 -7.70
C PRO A 114 -13.00 -10.18 -7.08
N GLN A 115 -12.45 -10.11 -5.86
CA GLN A 115 -12.16 -11.29 -5.08
C GLN A 115 -13.47 -12.09 -5.02
N ARG A 116 -13.43 -13.35 -5.44
CA ARG A 116 -14.60 -14.25 -5.49
C ARG A 116 -15.14 -14.55 -4.10
N GLY A 117 -15.68 -13.52 -3.43
CA GLY A 117 -16.64 -13.69 -2.37
C GLY A 117 -17.92 -14.15 -3.04
N LYS A 118 -18.32 -15.39 -2.80
CA LYS A 118 -19.72 -15.76 -2.99
C LYS A 118 -20.52 -14.72 -2.21
N TRP A 119 -21.35 -13.93 -2.90
CA TRP A 119 -22.32 -13.05 -2.27
C TRP A 119 -23.32 -13.92 -1.50
N THR A 120 -22.94 -14.38 -0.31
CA THR A 120 -23.86 -15.08 0.58
C THR A 120 -24.70 -14.02 1.25
N ILE A 121 -25.95 -13.91 0.81
CA ILE A 121 -26.96 -13.10 1.48
C ILE A 121 -27.02 -13.58 2.95
N PRO A 122 -26.84 -12.69 3.94
CA PRO A 122 -26.99 -13.07 5.34
C PRO A 122 -28.35 -13.71 5.55
N LYS A 123 -28.39 -14.91 6.15
CA LYS A 123 -29.65 -15.67 6.36
C LYS A 123 -30.74 -14.85 7.06
N ARG A 124 -30.35 -13.83 7.83
CA ARG A 124 -31.26 -12.89 8.50
C ARG A 124 -32.11 -12.04 7.55
N ILE A 125 -31.60 -11.74 6.34
CA ILE A 125 -32.33 -10.99 5.31
C ILE A 125 -33.20 -11.93 4.47
N ALA A 126 -32.74 -13.16 4.25
CA ALA A 126 -33.51 -14.17 3.50
C ALA A 126 -34.83 -14.57 4.19
N VAL A 127 -34.89 -14.48 5.52
CA VAL A 127 -36.12 -14.76 6.30
C VAL A 127 -37.17 -13.64 6.16
N LEU A 128 -36.78 -12.42 5.77
CA LEU A 128 -37.71 -11.30 5.56
C LEU A 128 -38.28 -11.24 4.13
N LEU A 129 -37.79 -12.11 3.24
CA LEU A 129 -38.17 -12.19 1.83
C LEU A 129 -39.05 -13.42 1.53
N ASN A 130 -39.51 -14.12 2.56
CA ASN A 130 -40.44 -15.25 2.49
C ASN A 130 -41.64 -14.95 3.39
#